data_AF-A0A1M6SDD1-F1
#
_entry.id   AF-A0A1M6SDD1-F1
#
_cell.length_a   1.000
_cell.length_b   1.000
_cell.length_c   1.000
_cell.angle_alpha   90.00
_cell.angle_beta   90.00
_cell.angle_gamma   90.00
#
_symmetry.space_group_name_H-M   'P 1'
#
loop_
_entity.id
_entity.type
_entity.pdbx_description
1 polymer ?
#
loop_
_entity_poly.entity_id
_entity_poly.type
_entity_poly.pdbx_seq_one_letter_code
_entity_poly.pdbx_strand_id
1 'polypeptide(L)'
;MMNKIISICSLSFVAFTFAEVVSAPNLDDPRDGKTYKTIRIENQVWMAENLNFDTHNSFCYHNDDKECAKLGRFYTWRAALNACPQGWRLPSRSDWMTLKTLVKNEDRLYLWDDDVPEIGYQVSAPNFNAYTVGFRDPYGNFDKEGISYYWT
;
A
#
# COMPACT_ATOMS: atom_id res chain seq x y z
N MET A 1 -38.30 54.76 5.08
CA MET A 1 -38.31 53.54 4.25
C MET A 1 -36.95 53.40 3.59
N MET A 2 -36.16 52.39 3.93
CA MET A 2 -34.93 52.07 3.21
C MET A 2 -34.54 50.60 3.49
N ASN A 3 -34.95 49.69 2.61
CA ASN A 3 -34.64 48.27 2.75
C ASN A 3 -33.18 48.03 2.34
N LYS A 4 -32.32 47.65 3.29
CA LYS A 4 -30.99 47.14 2.97
C LYS A 4 -31.11 45.68 2.52
N ILE A 5 -31.01 45.44 1.23
CA ILE A 5 -30.91 44.09 0.66
C ILE A 5 -29.52 43.56 1.00
N ILE A 6 -29.45 42.55 1.88
CA ILE A 6 -28.21 41.82 2.16
C ILE A 6 -28.06 40.79 1.03
N SER A 7 -27.21 41.10 0.05
CA SER A 7 -26.82 40.12 -0.97
C SER A 7 -25.88 39.11 -0.34
N ILE A 8 -26.39 37.92 -0.01
CA ILE A 8 -25.58 36.80 0.46
C ILE A 8 -24.89 36.22 -0.77
N CYS A 9 -23.61 36.56 -0.95
CA CYS A 9 -22.77 35.93 -1.96
C CYS A 9 -22.71 34.43 -1.65
N SER A 10 -23.28 33.59 -2.51
CA SER A 10 -23.29 32.14 -2.32
C SER A 10 -21.87 31.62 -2.46
N LEU A 11 -21.21 31.43 -1.32
CA LEU A 11 -19.91 30.76 -1.26
C LEU A 11 -20.14 29.29 -1.66
N SER A 12 -19.92 28.99 -2.94
CA SER A 12 -19.99 27.64 -3.47
C SER A 12 -18.89 26.82 -2.81
N PHE A 13 -19.26 26.12 -1.74
CA PHE A 13 -18.35 25.25 -0.99
C PHE A 13 -18.05 24.03 -1.86
N VAL A 14 -16.94 24.09 -2.60
CA VAL A 14 -16.43 22.95 -3.35
C VAL A 14 -16.01 21.90 -2.32
N ALA A 15 -16.89 20.93 -2.08
CA ALA A 15 -16.61 19.80 -1.22
C ALA A 15 -15.53 18.95 -1.90
N PHE A 16 -14.28 19.12 -1.46
CA PHE A 16 -13.19 18.26 -1.88
C PHE A 16 -13.40 16.89 -1.21
N THR A 17 -13.89 15.92 -1.96
CA THR A 17 -14.08 14.55 -1.50
C THR A 17 -12.70 13.89 -1.33
N PHE A 18 -12.23 13.82 -0.10
CA PHE A 18 -11.06 12.99 0.24
C PHE A 18 -11.48 11.52 0.23
N ALA A 19 -10.64 10.65 -0.32
CA ALA A 19 -10.91 9.22 -0.29
C ALA A 19 -10.96 8.69 1.14
N GLU A 20 -12.05 8.03 1.51
CA GLU A 20 -12.23 7.52 2.88
C GLU A 20 -11.36 6.29 3.11
N VAL A 21 -10.49 6.39 4.11
CA VAL A 21 -9.68 5.28 4.63
C VAL A 21 -10.35 4.75 5.90
N VAL A 22 -10.87 3.53 5.84
CA VAL A 22 -11.52 2.88 6.99
C VAL A 22 -10.92 1.50 7.25
N SER A 23 -11.03 1.04 8.49
CA SER A 23 -10.68 -0.34 8.84
C SER A 23 -11.56 -1.34 8.07
N ALA A 24 -10.98 -2.43 7.62
CA ALA A 24 -11.69 -3.56 7.00
C ALA A 24 -11.46 -4.84 7.83
N PRO A 25 -12.23 -5.92 7.62
CA PRO A 25 -11.98 -7.20 8.28
C PRO A 25 -10.57 -7.69 7.96
N ASN A 26 -9.82 -8.09 9.00
CA ASN A 26 -8.48 -8.65 8.84
C ASN A 26 -8.48 -9.84 7.89
N LEU A 27 -7.36 -10.05 7.20
CA LEU A 27 -7.10 -11.30 6.50
C LEU A 27 -6.51 -12.31 7.48
N ASP A 28 -7.22 -13.40 7.73
CA ASP A 28 -6.65 -14.62 8.30
C ASP A 28 -6.12 -15.50 7.16
N ASP A 29 -4.81 -15.70 7.09
CA ASP A 29 -4.17 -16.51 6.05
C ASP A 29 -4.02 -17.97 6.51
N PRO A 30 -4.81 -18.92 5.97
CA PRO A 30 -4.74 -20.31 6.40
C PRO A 30 -3.46 -21.04 5.95
N ARG A 31 -2.63 -20.41 5.10
CA ARG A 31 -1.41 -21.02 4.55
C ARG A 31 -0.25 -20.97 5.53
N ASP A 32 -0.21 -19.98 6.41
CA ASP A 32 0.81 -19.83 7.47
C ASP A 32 0.24 -19.49 8.86
N GLY A 33 -1.09 -19.35 8.99
CA GLY A 33 -1.77 -19.08 10.25
C GLY A 33 -1.65 -17.63 10.74
N LYS A 34 -1.20 -16.69 9.90
CA LYS A 34 -1.04 -15.29 10.29
C LYS A 34 -2.29 -14.46 10.00
N THR A 35 -2.58 -13.52 10.88
CA THR A 35 -3.62 -12.50 10.70
C THR A 35 -2.96 -11.17 10.30
N TYR A 36 -3.37 -10.61 9.16
CA TYR A 36 -2.89 -9.33 8.63
C TYR A 36 -3.98 -8.26 8.74
N LYS A 37 -3.66 -7.07 9.23
CA LYS A 37 -4.61 -5.94 9.20
C LYS A 37 -4.90 -5.54 7.76
N THR A 38 -6.13 -5.09 7.53
CA THR A 38 -6.56 -4.54 6.25
C THR A 38 -7.24 -3.19 6.44
N ILE A 39 -7.20 -2.38 5.39
CA ILE A 39 -8.01 -1.17 5.27
C ILE A 39 -8.82 -1.24 3.98
N ARG A 40 -9.92 -0.50 3.92
CA ARG A 40 -10.61 -0.19 2.67
C ARG A 40 -10.34 1.26 2.28
N ILE A 41 -9.99 1.44 1.02
CA ILE A 41 -9.84 2.73 0.36
C ILE A 41 -10.83 2.72 -0.81
N GLU A 42 -11.84 3.59 -0.77
CA GLU A 42 -12.98 3.53 -1.69
C GLU A 42 -13.62 2.12 -1.73
N ASN A 43 -13.54 1.44 -2.86
CA ASN A 43 -14.07 0.09 -3.08
C ASN A 43 -13.01 -1.02 -3.00
N GLN A 44 -11.72 -0.68 -2.82
CA GLN A 44 -10.63 -1.65 -2.80
C GLN A 44 -10.16 -1.88 -1.37
N VAL A 45 -10.05 -3.15 -0.98
CA VAL A 45 -9.40 -3.56 0.28
C VAL A 45 -7.90 -3.68 0.03
N TRP A 46 -7.08 -3.33 1.01
CA TRP A 46 -5.61 -3.39 0.96
C TRP A 46 -5.08 -4.03 2.22
N MET A 47 -3.96 -4.76 2.11
CA MET A 47 -3.17 -5.10 3.29
C MET A 47 -2.57 -3.82 3.89
N ALA A 48 -2.80 -3.61 5.18
CA ALA A 48 -2.25 -2.48 5.93
C ALA A 48 -0.85 -2.77 6.51
N GLU A 49 -0.36 -3.99 6.33
CA GLU A 49 0.90 -4.53 6.85
C GLU A 49 1.54 -5.41 5.77
N ASN A 50 2.86 -5.59 5.81
CA ASN A 50 3.57 -6.33 4.76
C ASN A 50 3.36 -7.85 4.91
N LEU A 51 3.11 -8.52 3.79
CA LEU A 51 2.95 -9.98 3.75
C LEU A 51 4.25 -10.68 4.21
N ASN A 52 4.10 -11.67 5.10
CA ASN A 52 5.21 -12.43 5.68
C ASN A 52 5.07 -13.94 5.38
N PHE A 53 4.59 -14.28 4.19
CA PHE A 53 4.38 -15.66 3.75
C PHE A 53 5.68 -16.25 3.18
N ASP A 54 6.12 -17.39 3.71
CA ASP A 54 7.39 -17.98 3.29
C ASP A 54 7.29 -18.71 1.95
N THR A 55 8.17 -18.33 1.03
CA THR A 55 8.33 -18.93 -0.30
C THR A 55 9.82 -19.02 -0.65
N HIS A 56 10.17 -19.95 -1.54
CA HIS A 56 11.56 -20.21 -1.93
C HIS A 56 12.36 -19.00 -2.44
N ASN A 57 11.70 -17.95 -2.95
CA ASN A 57 12.35 -16.70 -3.38
C ASN A 57 11.83 -15.48 -2.59
N SER A 58 11.60 -15.70 -1.29
CA SER A 58 11.34 -14.67 -0.29
C SER A 58 12.42 -14.69 0.79
N PHE A 59 12.76 -13.53 1.35
CA PHE A 59 13.91 -13.36 2.23
C PHE A 59 13.59 -12.43 3.39
N CYS A 60 14.21 -12.68 4.55
CA CYS A 60 14.29 -11.70 5.62
C CYS A 60 15.43 -10.72 5.34
N TYR A 61 15.32 -9.47 5.80
CA TYR A 61 16.44 -8.52 5.67
C TYR A 61 17.70 -9.09 6.33
N HIS A 62 18.83 -9.06 5.62
CA HIS A 62 20.10 -9.67 6.04
C HIS A 62 20.00 -11.18 6.43
N ASN A 63 18.91 -11.85 6.05
CA ASN A 63 18.56 -13.21 6.47
C ASN A 63 18.37 -13.37 8.00
N ASP A 64 17.94 -12.33 8.72
CA ASP A 64 17.54 -12.41 10.14
C ASP A 64 16.00 -12.52 10.28
N ASP A 65 15.52 -13.65 10.81
CA ASP A 65 14.08 -13.89 11.05
C ASP A 65 13.39 -12.81 11.91
N LYS A 66 14.14 -12.10 12.77
CA LYS A 66 13.62 -10.98 13.56
C LYS A 66 13.22 -9.79 12.68
N GLU A 67 13.96 -9.54 11.60
CA GLU A 67 13.58 -8.50 10.65
C GLU A 67 12.33 -8.94 9.86
N CYS A 68 12.17 -10.23 9.54
CA CYS A 68 10.91 -10.75 8.97
C CYS A 68 9.70 -10.50 9.88
N ALA A 69 9.84 -10.74 11.19
CA ALA A 69 8.76 -10.51 12.15
C ALA A 69 8.35 -9.02 12.27
N LYS A 70 9.27 -8.10 11.97
CA LYS A 70 9.09 -6.65 12.08
C LYS A 70 8.66 -5.98 10.77
N LEU A 71 9.20 -6.44 9.64
CA LEU A 71 9.10 -5.79 8.34
C LEU A 71 8.28 -6.60 7.32
N GLY A 72 8.03 -7.88 7.57
CA GLY A 72 7.59 -8.82 6.54
C GLY A 72 8.76 -9.32 5.68
N ARG A 73 8.45 -9.95 4.54
CA ARG A 73 9.46 -10.55 3.65
C ARG A 73 9.74 -9.69 2.43
N PHE A 74 10.98 -9.75 1.96
CA PHE A 74 11.41 -9.27 0.66
C PHE A 74 11.09 -10.37 -0.35
N TYR A 75 10.32 -10.06 -1.38
CA TYR A 75 10.01 -11.01 -2.44
C TYR A 75 10.76 -10.61 -3.70
N THR A 76 11.17 -11.59 -4.51
CA THR A 76 11.35 -11.35 -5.95
C THR A 76 9.97 -11.17 -6.59
N TRP A 77 9.86 -10.48 -7.74
CA TRP A 77 8.59 -10.36 -8.47
C TRP A 77 7.82 -11.68 -8.61
N ARG A 78 8.51 -12.73 -9.07
CA ARG A 78 7.91 -14.05 -9.24
C ARG A 78 7.46 -14.66 -7.90
N ALA A 79 8.13 -14.35 -6.79
CA ALA A 79 7.65 -14.75 -5.47
C ALA A 79 6.43 -13.94 -5.04
N ALA A 80 6.40 -12.62 -5.28
CA ALA A 80 5.27 -11.76 -4.92
C ALA A 80 3.97 -12.21 -5.62
N LEU A 81 4.05 -12.53 -6.92
CA LEU A 81 2.94 -13.11 -7.68
C LEU A 81 2.40 -14.41 -7.06
N ASN A 82 3.29 -15.32 -6.65
CA ASN A 82 2.91 -16.62 -6.08
C ASN A 82 2.58 -16.55 -4.57
N ALA A 83 2.94 -15.47 -3.88
CA ALA A 83 2.66 -15.28 -2.47
C ALA A 83 1.25 -14.74 -2.20
N CYS A 84 0.53 -14.24 -3.21
CA CYS A 84 -0.85 -13.73 -3.07
C CYS A 84 -1.76 -14.74 -2.35
N PRO A 85 -2.42 -14.36 -1.23
CA PRO A 85 -3.47 -15.18 -0.62
C PRO A 85 -4.66 -15.38 -1.57
N GLN A 86 -5.50 -16.38 -1.31
CA GLN A 86 -6.68 -16.63 -2.14
C GLN A 86 -7.62 -15.41 -2.12
N GLY A 87 -8.00 -14.93 -3.31
CA GLY A 87 -8.85 -13.74 -3.49
C GLY A 87 -8.09 -12.41 -3.48
N TRP A 88 -6.79 -12.42 -3.17
CA TRP A 88 -5.90 -11.27 -3.21
C TRP A 88 -5.01 -11.29 -4.46
N ARG A 89 -4.52 -10.13 -4.85
CA ARG A 89 -3.63 -9.92 -6.00
C ARG A 89 -2.63 -8.80 -5.72
N LEU A 90 -1.63 -8.66 -6.57
CA LEU A 90 -0.82 -7.44 -6.62
C LEU A 90 -1.67 -6.28 -7.19
N PRO A 91 -1.36 -5.01 -6.85
CA PRO A 91 -2.25 -3.90 -7.17
C PRO A 91 -2.16 -3.56 -8.65
N SER A 92 -3.30 -3.23 -9.25
CA SER A 92 -3.38 -2.75 -10.62
C SER A 92 -2.93 -1.28 -10.71
N ARG A 93 -2.68 -0.78 -11.92
CA ARG A 93 -2.44 0.65 -12.16
C ARG A 93 -3.58 1.53 -11.61
N SER A 94 -4.83 1.05 -11.69
CA SER A 94 -5.99 1.75 -11.14
C SER A 94 -5.96 1.80 -9.61
N ASP A 95 -5.52 0.73 -8.96
CA ASP A 95 -5.42 0.66 -7.50
C ASP A 95 -4.37 1.66 -7.02
N TRP A 96 -3.20 1.70 -7.67
CA TRP A 96 -2.15 2.68 -7.38
C TRP A 96 -2.63 4.13 -7.57
N MET A 97 -3.48 4.39 -8.57
CA MET A 97 -4.12 5.71 -8.72
C MET A 97 -5.05 6.04 -7.54
N THR A 98 -5.85 5.09 -7.06
CA THR A 98 -6.67 5.27 -5.85
C THR A 98 -5.80 5.48 -4.60
N LEU A 99 -4.73 4.71 -4.43
CA LEU A 99 -3.80 4.84 -3.30
C LEU A 99 -3.06 6.19 -3.30
N LYS A 100 -2.70 6.70 -4.49
CA LYS A 100 -2.04 8.02 -4.65
C LYS A 100 -2.88 9.15 -4.07
N THR A 101 -4.22 9.09 -4.13
CA THR A 101 -5.09 10.13 -3.57
C THR A 101 -4.95 10.35 -2.06
N LEU A 102 -4.32 9.41 -1.34
CA LEU A 102 -4.08 9.48 0.10
C LEU A 102 -2.74 10.14 0.48
N VAL A 103 -1.81 10.30 -0.46
CA VAL A 103 -0.45 10.73 -0.16
C VAL A 103 -0.33 12.25 -0.25
N LYS A 104 -0.17 12.89 0.91
CA LYS A 104 -0.10 14.35 1.04
C LYS A 104 1.17 15.01 0.47
N ASN A 105 2.21 14.22 0.17
CA ASN A 105 3.48 14.69 -0.37
C ASN A 105 3.82 13.86 -1.63
N GLU A 106 3.34 14.30 -2.80
CA GLU A 106 3.48 13.55 -4.06
C GLU A 106 4.92 13.39 -4.56
N ASP A 107 5.86 14.22 -4.07
CA ASP A 107 7.29 14.21 -4.43
C ASP A 107 8.01 12.87 -4.20
N ARG A 108 7.34 11.90 -3.56
CA ARG A 108 7.83 10.53 -3.31
C ARG A 108 6.95 9.45 -3.93
N LEU A 109 6.20 9.74 -4.99
CA LEU A 109 5.38 8.75 -5.72
C LEU A 109 5.73 8.74 -7.21
N TYR A 110 6.77 7.99 -7.58
CA TYR A 110 7.07 7.68 -8.98
C TYR A 110 6.32 6.41 -9.40
N LEU A 111 5.15 6.58 -10.00
CA LEU A 111 4.39 5.50 -10.65
C LEU A 111 4.65 5.57 -12.16
N TRP A 112 5.35 4.59 -12.74
CA TRP A 112 5.70 4.56 -14.18
C TRP A 112 5.60 3.16 -14.81
N ASP A 113 5.67 3.13 -16.15
CA ASP A 113 4.93 2.19 -17.02
C ASP A 113 5.47 0.75 -17.19
N ASP A 114 4.48 -0.15 -17.33
CA ASP A 114 4.32 -1.34 -18.18
C ASP A 114 5.42 -2.42 -18.36
N ASP A 115 6.72 -2.13 -18.29
CA ASP A 115 7.78 -3.10 -18.65
C ASP A 115 8.59 -3.67 -17.46
N VAL A 116 8.47 -3.09 -16.25
CA VAL A 116 9.12 -3.60 -15.03
C VAL A 116 8.11 -3.64 -13.88
N PRO A 117 7.99 -4.76 -13.15
CA PRO A 117 6.98 -4.90 -12.11
C PRO A 117 7.41 -4.30 -10.76
N GLU A 118 7.37 -2.96 -10.66
CA GLU A 118 7.70 -2.14 -9.48
C GLU A 118 7.08 -0.73 -9.64
N ILE A 119 7.06 0.23 -8.70
CA ILE A 119 7.71 0.46 -7.40
C ILE A 119 6.62 0.77 -6.32
N GLY A 120 6.83 0.42 -5.04
CA GLY A 120 5.98 0.85 -3.92
C GLY A 120 6.70 1.80 -2.95
N TYR A 121 6.14 3.00 -2.73
CA TYR A 121 6.67 4.05 -1.84
C TYR A 121 5.90 4.15 -0.52
N GLN A 122 6.47 4.83 0.49
CA GLN A 122 5.85 4.96 1.81
C GLN A 122 4.58 5.84 1.77
N VAL A 123 3.43 5.19 1.68
CA VAL A 123 2.11 5.83 1.78
C VAL A 123 1.84 6.17 3.24
N SER A 124 1.77 7.47 3.54
CA SER A 124 1.44 7.99 4.87
C SER A 124 -0.07 8.21 5.02
N ALA A 125 -0.83 7.12 5.13
CA ALA A 125 -2.27 7.13 5.37
C ALA A 125 -2.62 6.58 6.76
N PRO A 126 -3.70 7.06 7.42
CA PRO A 126 -4.12 6.53 8.72
C PRO A 126 -4.35 5.02 8.68
N ASN A 127 -3.73 4.29 9.60
CA ASN A 127 -3.77 2.84 9.70
C ASN A 127 -3.18 2.06 8.50
N PHE A 128 -2.44 2.71 7.59
CA PHE A 128 -1.69 2.03 6.54
C PHE A 128 -0.20 2.02 6.89
N ASN A 129 0.27 0.90 7.44
CA ASN A 129 1.63 0.71 7.96
C ASN A 129 2.47 -0.24 7.10
N ALA A 130 2.12 -0.40 5.82
CA ALA A 130 2.90 -1.17 4.86
C ALA A 130 4.14 -0.36 4.44
N TYR A 131 5.17 -0.41 5.30
CA TYR A 131 6.46 0.25 5.14
C TYR A 131 7.20 -0.28 3.91
N THR A 132 7.93 0.61 3.22
CA THR A 132 8.92 0.19 2.23
C THR A 132 10.06 -0.56 2.93
N VAL A 133 10.17 -1.86 2.72
CA VAL A 133 11.28 -2.67 3.23
C VAL A 133 12.53 -2.58 2.35
N GLY A 134 12.34 -2.23 1.07
CA GLY A 134 13.35 -2.22 0.03
C GLY A 134 13.32 -3.48 -0.84
N PHE A 135 14.36 -3.68 -1.65
CA PHE A 135 14.46 -4.84 -2.54
C PHE A 135 15.70 -5.69 -2.24
N ARG A 136 15.71 -6.92 -2.76
CA ARG A 136 16.89 -7.78 -2.79
C ARG A 136 17.26 -8.03 -4.24
N ASP A 137 18.48 -7.68 -4.62
CA ASP A 137 18.95 -7.83 -5.99
C ASP A 137 19.22 -9.33 -6.35
N PRO A 138 19.44 -9.66 -7.63
CA PRO A 138 19.77 -11.03 -8.05
C PRO A 138 21.08 -11.58 -7.48
N TYR A 139 22.01 -10.72 -7.04
CA TYR A 139 23.28 -11.09 -6.41
C TYR A 139 23.16 -11.36 -4.91
N GLY A 140 22.04 -10.93 -4.31
CA GLY A 140 21.69 -11.11 -2.91
C GLY A 140 21.99 -9.94 -1.98
N ASN A 141 22.33 -8.78 -2.53
CA ASN A 141 22.41 -7.55 -1.76
C ASN A 141 20.99 -7.07 -1.41
N PHE A 142 20.84 -6.50 -0.22
CA PHE A 142 19.59 -5.86 0.21
C PHE A 142 19.78 -4.35 0.19
N ASP A 143 18.93 -3.65 -0.55
CA ASP A 143 18.77 -2.21 -0.42
C ASP A 143 17.49 -1.95 0.40
N LYS A 144 17.55 -1.01 1.35
CA LYS A 144 16.39 -0.59 2.15
C LYS A 144 15.64 0.60 1.52
N GLU A 145 16.16 1.18 0.45
CA GLU A 145 15.52 2.30 -0.23
C GLU A 145 14.40 1.82 -1.18
N GLY A 146 13.18 2.23 -0.87
CA GLY A 146 12.20 2.64 -1.88
C GLY A 146 11.36 1.58 -2.58
N ILE A 147 11.46 0.28 -2.30
CA ILE A 147 10.67 -0.76 -2.99
C ILE A 147 9.91 -1.64 -1.99
N SER A 148 8.66 -2.02 -2.30
CA SER A 148 7.91 -3.11 -1.66
C SER A 148 6.75 -3.57 -2.52
N TYR A 149 6.38 -4.84 -2.38
CA TYR A 149 5.13 -5.37 -2.94
C TYR A 149 3.98 -5.20 -1.95
N TYR A 150 2.80 -4.96 -2.49
CA TYR A 150 1.56 -4.72 -1.76
C TYR A 150 0.50 -5.70 -2.29
N TRP A 151 -0.58 -5.90 -1.54
CA TRP A 151 -1.67 -6.79 -1.96
C TRP A 151 -3.04 -6.13 -1.72
N THR A 152 -3.95 -6.41 -2.64
CA THR A 152 -5.33 -5.89 -2.74
C THR A 152 -6.32 -6.98 -3.13
#